data_AF-A0A1V6BRN9-F1
#
_entry.id   AF-A0A1V6BRN9-F1
#
_cell.length_a   1.000
_cell.length_b   1.000
_cell.length_c   1.000
_cell.angle_alpha   90.00
_cell.angle_beta   90.00
_cell.angle_gamma   90.00
#
_symmetry.space_group_name_H-M   'P 1'
#
loop_
_entity.id
_entity.type
_entity.pdbx_description
1 polymer ?
#
loop_
_entity_poly.entity_id
_entity_poly.type
_entity_poly.pdbx_seq_one_letter_code
_entity_poly.pdbx_strand_id
1 'polypeptide(L)'
;MIKPNVLPEDFSIVYNWIAGSMPPPAHTEHTIIINSSGECSAEYIPDYPSQNVPVWKESFEAPIAKLESLYRLMVEKGIFSRKFREVKAKDRRIGGSYAWIEATANNKTVRLGTHLVDDDREAAQVIYDEIRKIAPDAVWDIFSKKRENYKKEVYNR
;
A
#
# COMPACT_ATOMS: atom_id res chain seq x y z
N MET A 1 12.73 -0.28 -22.85
CA MET A 1 12.10 -1.61 -23.05
C MET A 1 11.94 -2.24 -21.69
N ILE A 2 10.74 -2.68 -21.31
CA ILE A 2 10.48 -3.32 -20.01
C ILE A 2 11.15 -4.70 -20.01
N LYS A 3 12.07 -4.95 -19.07
CA LYS A 3 12.72 -6.24 -18.89
C LYS A 3 12.17 -6.87 -17.61
N PRO A 4 11.23 -7.83 -17.67
CA PRO A 4 10.55 -8.33 -16.49
C PRO A 4 11.49 -8.93 -15.44
N ASN A 5 12.66 -9.45 -15.83
CA ASN A 5 13.57 -10.18 -14.94
C ASN A 5 14.69 -9.33 -14.33
N VAL A 6 14.70 -8.02 -14.54
CA VAL A 6 15.72 -7.12 -13.98
C VAL A 6 15.01 -6.00 -13.25
N LEU A 7 15.21 -5.90 -11.93
CA LEU A 7 14.69 -4.80 -11.13
C LEU A 7 15.31 -3.48 -11.62
N PRO A 8 14.51 -2.49 -12.05
CA PRO A 8 15.04 -1.21 -12.49
C PRO A 8 15.66 -0.42 -11.32
N GLU A 9 16.71 0.34 -11.58
CA GLU A 9 17.38 1.18 -10.58
C GLU A 9 16.46 2.28 -10.03
N ASP A 10 15.48 2.72 -10.83
CA ASP A 10 14.47 3.71 -10.46
C ASP A 10 13.21 3.08 -9.85
N PHE A 11 13.22 1.77 -9.57
CA PHE A 11 12.06 1.08 -9.02
C PHE A 11 11.64 1.68 -7.68
N SER A 12 10.39 2.13 -7.60
CA SER A 12 9.80 2.61 -6.35
C SER A 12 8.31 2.37 -6.30
N ILE A 13 7.80 2.17 -5.09
CA ILE A 13 6.37 2.03 -4.82
C ILE A 13 6.01 2.87 -3.62
N VAL A 14 4.90 3.59 -3.72
CA VAL A 14 4.17 4.16 -2.60
C VAL A 14 2.79 3.51 -2.58
N TYR A 15 2.55 2.65 -1.60
CA TYR A 15 1.27 2.00 -1.35
C TYR A 15 0.56 2.65 -0.19
N ASN A 16 -0.73 2.94 -0.35
CA ASN A 16 -1.57 3.49 0.71
C ASN A 16 -2.81 2.62 0.86
N TRP A 17 -3.17 2.36 2.10
CA TRP A 17 -4.42 1.72 2.47
C TRP A 17 -5.13 2.54 3.53
N ILE A 18 -6.43 2.75 3.33
CA ILE A 18 -7.27 3.55 4.21
C ILE A 18 -8.49 2.70 4.58
N ALA A 19 -8.73 2.56 5.89
CA ALA A 19 -9.93 1.91 6.38
C ALA A 19 -11.19 2.63 5.87
N GLY A 20 -12.26 1.87 5.68
CA GLY A 20 -13.56 2.48 5.40
C GLY A 20 -14.03 3.33 6.57
N SER A 21 -14.96 4.24 6.32
CA SER A 21 -15.50 5.08 7.37
C SER A 21 -16.17 4.24 8.47
N MET A 22 -15.68 4.36 9.70
CA MET A 22 -16.15 3.62 10.87
C MET A 22 -16.07 4.55 12.10
N PRO A 23 -16.92 4.36 13.12
CA PRO A 23 -16.77 5.12 14.35
C PRO A 23 -15.37 4.90 14.98
N PRO A 24 -14.74 5.93 15.53
CA PRO A 24 -13.51 5.76 16.30
C PRO A 24 -13.71 4.75 17.44
N PRO A 25 -12.68 3.96 17.82
CA PRO A 25 -11.29 3.97 17.35
C PRO A 25 -11.02 2.98 16.20
N ALA A 26 -12.04 2.61 15.43
CA ALA A 26 -11.92 1.51 14.50
C ALA A 26 -11.15 1.88 13.21
N HIS A 27 -11.14 3.17 12.83
CA HIS A 27 -10.43 3.68 11.64
C HIS A 27 -8.91 3.55 11.78
N THR A 28 -8.22 3.19 10.70
CA THR A 28 -6.76 3.15 10.63
C THR A 28 -6.30 3.37 9.21
N GLU A 29 -5.10 3.91 9.04
CA GLU A 29 -4.47 4.08 7.74
C GLU A 29 -3.03 3.56 7.80
N HIS A 30 -2.52 3.05 6.68
CA HIS A 30 -1.11 2.72 6.58
C HIS A 30 -0.54 2.93 5.19
N THR A 31 0.74 3.26 5.16
CA THR A 31 1.52 3.50 3.95
C THR A 31 2.73 2.58 3.95
N ILE A 32 3.09 2.03 2.80
CA ILE A 32 4.33 1.28 2.60
C ILE A 32 5.09 1.93 1.45
N ILE A 33 6.35 2.28 1.71
CA ILE A 33 7.27 2.87 0.74
C ILE A 33 8.38 1.85 0.49
N ILE A 34 8.64 1.56 -0.77
CA ILE A 34 9.66 0.60 -1.23
C ILE A 34 10.52 1.30 -2.27
N ASN A 35 11.84 1.14 -2.18
CA ASN A 35 12.78 1.57 -3.21
C ASN A 35 13.52 0.38 -3.84
N SER A 36 14.36 0.67 -4.84
CA SER A 36 15.14 -0.33 -5.58
C SER A 36 16.32 -0.92 -4.80
N SER A 37 16.81 -0.24 -3.76
CA SER A 37 17.92 -0.71 -2.91
C SER A 37 17.48 -1.74 -1.87
N GLY A 38 16.18 -1.97 -1.69
CA GLY A 38 15.65 -2.83 -0.64
C GLY A 38 15.28 -2.09 0.64
N GLU A 39 15.60 -0.80 0.75
CA GLU A 39 15.22 0.01 1.90
C GLU A 39 13.73 0.35 1.81
N CYS A 40 13.01 0.03 2.87
CA CYS A 40 11.57 0.21 2.95
C CYS A 40 11.18 0.96 4.21
N SER A 41 10.01 1.59 4.18
CA SER A 41 9.38 2.14 5.37
C SER A 41 7.88 1.87 5.37
N ALA A 42 7.33 1.78 6.58
CA ALA A 42 5.90 1.73 6.79
C ALA A 42 5.48 2.87 7.72
N GLU A 43 4.36 3.50 7.40
CA GLU A 43 3.70 4.49 8.26
C GLU A 43 2.34 3.95 8.70
N TYR A 44 1.94 4.28 9.93
CA TYR A 44 0.68 3.84 10.51
C TYR A 44 0.01 4.97 11.28
N ILE A 45 -1.27 5.19 10.97
CA ILE A 45 -2.14 6.15 11.65
C ILE A 45 -3.25 5.35 12.34
N PRO A 46 -3.34 5.37 13.70
CA PRO A 46 -4.23 4.49 14.45
C PRO A 46 -5.70 4.94 14.50
N ASP A 47 -6.02 6.08 13.92
CA ASP A 47 -7.33 6.72 13.91
C ASP A 47 -7.46 7.69 12.72
N TYR A 48 -8.57 8.42 12.62
CA TYR A 48 -8.73 9.48 11.63
C TYR A 48 -7.59 10.51 11.70
N PRO A 49 -6.91 10.81 10.57
CA PRO A 49 -5.83 11.80 10.56
C PRO A 49 -6.27 13.15 11.14
N SER A 50 -5.57 13.59 12.18
CA SER A 50 -5.76 14.89 12.82
C SER A 50 -4.47 15.31 13.52
N GLN A 51 -4.41 16.54 14.03
CA GLN A 51 -3.22 17.05 14.71
C GLN A 51 -2.82 16.27 15.98
N ASN A 52 -3.78 15.57 16.62
CA ASN A 52 -3.55 14.86 17.88
C ASN A 52 -3.42 13.35 17.70
N VAL A 53 -3.54 12.84 16.48
CA VAL A 53 -3.40 11.41 16.18
C VAL A 53 -1.96 11.17 15.74
N PRO A 54 -1.22 10.28 16.42
CA PRO A 54 0.18 10.07 16.10
C PRO A 54 0.35 9.37 14.75
N VAL A 55 1.45 9.65 14.08
CA VAL A 55 1.93 8.88 12.92
C VAL A 55 3.14 8.08 13.36
N TRP A 56 3.03 6.76 13.36
CA TRP A 56 4.16 5.89 13.68
C TRP A 56 4.86 5.46 12.40
N LYS A 57 6.19 5.46 12.43
CA LYS A 57 7.02 5.05 11.29
C LYS A 57 7.97 3.95 11.72
N GLU A 58 8.15 2.96 10.87
CA GLU A 58 9.12 1.88 11.04
C GLU A 58 9.87 1.69 9.72
N SER A 59 11.19 1.58 9.79
CA SER A 59 12.05 1.25 8.65
C SER A 59 12.45 -0.21 8.71
N PHE A 60 12.57 -0.84 7.54
CA PHE A 60 12.97 -2.24 7.42
C PHE A 60 13.60 -2.48 6.04
N GLU A 61 14.25 -3.63 5.88
CA GLU A 61 14.84 -4.04 4.62
C GLU A 61 14.05 -5.20 4.00
N ALA A 62 13.89 -5.15 2.68
CA ALA A 62 13.31 -6.22 1.88
C ALA A 62 14.41 -6.90 1.06
N PRO A 63 14.47 -8.24 1.03
CA PRO A 63 15.40 -8.94 0.15
C PRO A 63 15.17 -8.54 -1.31
N ILE A 64 16.24 -8.24 -2.04
CA ILE A 64 16.15 -7.84 -3.47
C ILE A 64 15.38 -8.87 -4.30
N ALA A 65 15.57 -10.17 -4.05
CA ALA A 65 14.83 -11.23 -4.73
C ALA A 65 13.30 -11.14 -4.54
N LYS A 66 12.84 -10.58 -3.41
CA LYS A 66 11.42 -10.33 -3.13
C LYS A 66 10.92 -9.14 -3.94
N LEU A 67 11.73 -8.08 -4.07
CA LEU A 67 11.42 -6.93 -4.92
C LEU A 67 11.40 -7.28 -6.40
N GLU A 68 12.34 -8.10 -6.88
CA GLU A 68 12.32 -8.65 -8.24
C GLU A 68 11.06 -9.47 -8.53
N SER A 69 10.61 -10.26 -7.54
CA SER A 69 9.38 -11.05 -7.66
C SER A 69 8.14 -10.15 -7.75
N LEU A 70 8.08 -9.12 -6.90
CA LEU A 70 7.02 -8.11 -6.96
C LEU A 70 7.04 -7.36 -8.30
N TYR A 71 8.21 -6.95 -8.78
CA TYR A 71 8.34 -6.28 -10.06
C TYR A 71 7.90 -7.16 -11.23
N ARG A 72 8.32 -8.43 -11.28
CA ARG A 72 7.84 -9.42 -12.26
C ARG A 72 6.33 -9.52 -12.26
N LEU A 73 5.72 -9.66 -11.08
CA LEU A 73 4.27 -9.73 -10.93
C LEU A 73 3.58 -8.46 -11.48
N MET A 74 4.11 -7.28 -11.17
CA MET A 74 3.56 -6.02 -11.68
C MET A 74 3.64 -5.92 -13.21
N VAL A 75 4.74 -6.37 -13.81
CA VAL A 75 4.89 -6.45 -15.26
C VAL A 75 3.90 -7.45 -15.86
N GLU A 76 3.75 -8.63 -15.27
CA GLU A 76 2.81 -9.68 -15.69
C GLU A 76 1.36 -9.19 -15.66
N LYS A 77 0.95 -8.49 -14.59
CA LYS A 77 -0.39 -7.88 -14.46
C LYS A 77 -0.58 -6.65 -15.35
N GLY A 78 0.49 -6.22 -16.04
CA GLY A 78 0.47 -5.17 -17.03
C GLY A 78 0.47 -3.76 -16.45
N ILE A 79 0.87 -3.55 -15.19
CA ILE A 79 0.95 -2.21 -14.53
C ILE A 79 1.58 -1.19 -15.47
N PHE A 80 2.69 -1.55 -16.09
CA PHE A 80 3.48 -0.66 -16.92
C PHE A 80 3.15 -0.73 -18.42
N SER A 81 2.28 -1.64 -18.87
CA SER A 81 2.02 -1.90 -20.30
C SER A 81 0.60 -1.59 -20.75
N ARG A 82 -0.39 -1.59 -19.86
CA ARG A 82 -1.79 -1.30 -20.19
C ARG A 82 -2.37 -0.20 -19.31
N LYS A 83 -3.52 0.34 -19.74
CA LYS A 83 -4.31 1.28 -18.93
C LYS A 83 -5.31 0.50 -18.07
N PHE A 84 -5.26 0.73 -16.77
CA PHE A 84 -6.27 0.23 -15.84
C PHE A 84 -7.54 1.07 -15.95
N ARG A 85 -8.69 0.42 -15.97
CA ARG A 85 -9.99 1.04 -16.19
C ARG A 85 -10.65 1.34 -14.85
N GLU A 86 -11.10 2.57 -14.71
CA GLU A 86 -11.90 2.99 -13.56
C GLU A 86 -13.38 2.77 -13.81
N VAL A 87 -14.12 2.46 -12.75
CA VAL A 87 -15.59 2.54 -12.79
C VAL A 87 -16.03 4.00 -12.96
N LYS A 88 -17.09 4.20 -13.74
CA LYS A 88 -17.69 5.52 -13.95
C LYS A 88 -18.16 6.09 -12.62
N ALA A 89 -18.09 7.41 -12.47
CA ALA A 89 -18.44 8.09 -11.22
C ALA A 89 -19.81 7.69 -10.66
N LYS A 90 -20.81 7.53 -11.53
CA LYS A 90 -22.18 7.13 -11.17
C LYS A 90 -22.31 5.69 -10.64
N ASP A 91 -21.36 4.83 -10.97
CA ASP A 91 -21.36 3.40 -10.65
C ASP A 91 -20.38 3.09 -9.49
N ARG A 92 -19.72 4.12 -8.94
CA ARG A 92 -18.81 3.99 -7.79
C ARG A 92 -19.63 3.64 -6.54
N ARG A 93 -19.33 2.48 -5.97
CA ARG A 93 -19.81 2.15 -4.61
C ARG A 93 -19.08 3.04 -3.62
N ILE A 94 -19.84 3.72 -2.76
CA ILE A 94 -19.31 4.54 -1.66
C ILE A 94 -19.28 3.67 -0.41
N GLY A 95 -18.11 3.59 0.23
CA GLY A 95 -17.89 2.79 1.45
C GLY A 95 -16.90 1.65 1.25
N GLY A 96 -16.46 1.08 2.38
CA GLY A 96 -15.39 0.08 2.43
C GLY A 96 -14.00 0.69 2.50
N SER A 97 -13.00 -0.14 2.85
CA SER A 97 -11.60 0.24 2.77
C SER A 97 -11.15 0.34 1.32
N TYR A 98 -10.18 1.19 1.06
CA TYR A 98 -9.60 1.34 -0.26
C TYR A 98 -8.09 1.43 -0.19
N ALA A 99 -7.45 1.03 -1.29
CA ALA A 99 -6.03 1.12 -1.46
C ALA A 99 -5.69 1.72 -2.83
N TRP A 100 -4.52 2.32 -2.92
CA TRP A 100 -3.96 2.79 -4.17
C TRP A 100 -2.44 2.66 -4.13
N ILE A 101 -1.83 2.63 -5.32
CA ILE A 101 -0.38 2.67 -5.47
C ILE A 101 0.03 3.74 -6.46
N GLU A 102 1.20 4.30 -6.22
CA GLU A 102 2.03 4.93 -7.23
C GLU A 102 3.29 4.08 -7.40
N ALA A 103 3.59 3.67 -8.63
CA ALA A 103 4.72 2.80 -8.93
C ALA A 103 5.55 3.39 -10.05
N THR A 104 6.87 3.46 -9.85
CA THR A 104 7.84 3.92 -10.86
C THR A 104 8.76 2.78 -11.25
N ALA A 105 8.99 2.60 -12.54
CA ALA A 105 9.99 1.69 -13.07
C ALA A 105 10.32 2.02 -14.54
N ASN A 106 11.61 1.94 -14.92
CA ASN A 106 12.08 2.27 -16.28
C ASN A 106 11.67 3.67 -16.75
N ASN A 107 11.78 4.67 -15.89
CA ASN A 107 11.37 6.07 -16.07
C ASN A 107 9.88 6.25 -16.37
N LYS A 108 9.05 5.29 -15.95
CA LYS A 108 7.60 5.35 -16.09
C LYS A 108 6.93 5.25 -14.72
N THR A 109 6.17 6.29 -14.37
CA THR A 109 5.31 6.30 -13.19
C THR A 109 3.87 5.98 -13.59
N VAL A 110 3.26 5.04 -12.87
CA VAL A 110 1.86 4.65 -13.02
C VAL A 110 1.16 4.73 -11.68
N ARG A 111 -0.05 5.28 -11.66
CA ARG A 111 -0.92 5.29 -10.50
C ARG A 111 -2.09 4.34 -10.72
N LEU A 112 -2.31 3.43 -9.79
CA LEU A 112 -3.55 2.65 -9.72
C LEU A 112 -4.47 3.26 -8.68
N GLY A 113 -5.64 3.70 -9.13
CA GLY A 113 -6.68 4.29 -8.28
C GLY A 113 -7.50 3.24 -7.51
N THR A 114 -8.40 3.74 -6.68
CA THR A 114 -9.21 2.97 -5.72
C THR A 114 -10.47 2.35 -6.31
N HIS A 115 -10.93 2.84 -7.47
CA HIS A 115 -12.22 2.50 -8.06
C HIS A 115 -12.03 1.87 -9.44
N LEU A 116 -11.49 0.66 -9.47
CA LEU A 116 -11.23 -0.11 -10.69
C LEU A 116 -12.45 -0.98 -11.07
N VAL A 117 -12.60 -1.26 -12.36
CA VAL A 117 -13.54 -2.30 -12.84
C VAL A 117 -13.09 -3.68 -12.35
N ASP A 118 -14.01 -4.66 -12.29
CA ASP A 118 -13.80 -5.93 -11.60
C ASP A 118 -12.48 -6.65 -11.96
N ASP A 119 -12.20 -6.92 -13.24
CA ASP A 119 -10.96 -7.59 -13.66
C ASP A 119 -9.69 -6.81 -13.24
N ASP A 120 -9.75 -5.48 -13.33
CA ASP A 120 -8.62 -4.60 -13.01
C ASP A 120 -8.43 -4.48 -11.50
N ARG A 121 -9.52 -4.53 -10.74
CA ARG A 121 -9.51 -4.60 -9.28
C ARG A 121 -8.89 -5.91 -8.81
N GLU A 122 -9.24 -7.04 -9.40
CA GLU A 122 -8.65 -8.34 -9.05
C GLU A 122 -7.14 -8.36 -9.33
N ALA A 123 -6.72 -7.85 -10.50
CA ALA A 123 -5.30 -7.71 -10.82
C ALA A 123 -4.55 -6.79 -9.84
N ALA A 124 -5.15 -5.67 -9.46
CA ALA A 124 -4.59 -4.74 -8.49
C ALA A 124 -4.51 -5.34 -7.08
N GLN A 125 -5.54 -6.09 -6.66
CA GLN A 125 -5.60 -6.70 -5.33
C GLN A 125 -4.46 -7.69 -5.11
N VAL A 126 -4.13 -8.52 -6.11
CA VAL A 126 -2.99 -9.44 -6.04
C VAL A 126 -1.68 -8.68 -5.80
N ILE A 127 -1.52 -7.49 -6.40
CA ILE A 127 -0.33 -6.65 -6.22
C ILE A 127 -0.33 -6.02 -4.82
N TYR A 128 -1.47 -5.52 -4.35
CA TYR A 128 -1.61 -4.92 -3.02
C TYR A 128 -1.29 -5.94 -1.92
N ASP A 129 -1.76 -7.18 -2.06
CA ASP A 129 -1.48 -8.25 -1.12
C ASP A 129 0.02 -8.57 -1.06
N GLU A 130 0.70 -8.60 -2.21
CA GLU A 130 2.15 -8.82 -2.25
C GLU A 130 2.95 -7.65 -1.68
N ILE A 131 2.55 -6.39 -1.95
CA ILE A 131 3.19 -5.21 -1.34
C ILE A 131 3.05 -5.28 0.19
N ARG A 132 1.87 -5.61 0.70
CA ARG A 132 1.65 -5.72 2.16
C ARG A 132 2.54 -6.79 2.80
N LYS A 133 2.77 -7.90 2.11
CA LYS A 133 3.69 -8.97 2.54
C LYS A 133 5.15 -8.55 2.53
N ILE A 134 5.54 -7.45 1.85
CA ILE A 134 6.92 -6.94 1.90
C ILE A 134 7.29 -6.52 3.32
N ALA A 135 6.38 -5.84 4.02
CA ALA A 135 6.57 -5.47 5.42
C ALA A 135 6.59 -6.73 6.32
N PRO A 136 7.65 -6.93 7.13
CA PRO A 136 7.74 -8.06 8.05
C PRO A 136 6.64 -8.04 9.12
N ASP A 137 6.25 -9.22 9.61
CA ASP A 137 5.26 -9.37 10.69
C ASP A 137 5.64 -8.57 11.94
N ALA A 138 6.94 -8.47 12.25
CA ALA A 138 7.45 -7.67 13.37
C ALA A 138 7.05 -6.18 13.30
N VAL A 139 6.97 -5.60 12.09
CA VAL A 139 6.51 -4.21 11.89
C VAL A 139 5.03 -4.09 12.24
N TRP A 140 4.21 -5.04 11.78
CA TRP A 140 2.78 -5.07 12.08
C TRP A 140 2.50 -5.32 13.56
N ASP A 141 3.30 -6.14 14.23
CA ASP A 141 3.22 -6.39 15.66
C ASP A 141 3.53 -5.12 16.47
N ILE A 142 4.53 -4.35 16.06
CA ILE A 142 4.86 -3.05 16.69
C ILE A 142 3.67 -2.10 16.55
N PHE A 143 3.12 -1.92 15.35
CA PHE A 143 1.96 -1.05 15.15
C PHE A 143 0.73 -1.52 15.91
N SER A 144 0.49 -2.83 15.97
CA SER A 144 -0.63 -3.41 16.73
C SER A 144 -0.50 -3.12 18.22
N LYS A 145 0.69 -3.31 18.80
CA LYS A 145 0.96 -2.98 20.22
C LYS A 145 0.78 -1.48 20.49
N LYS A 146 1.34 -0.62 19.64
CA LYS A 146 1.19 0.84 19.75
C LYS A 146 -0.28 1.25 19.68
N ARG A 147 -1.07 0.63 18.78
CA ARG A 147 -2.51 0.88 18.65
C ARG A 147 -3.30 0.47 19.88
N GLU A 148 -3.02 -0.69 20.47
CA GLU A 148 -3.71 -1.11 21.68
C GLU A 148 -3.42 -0.18 22.87
N ASN A 149 -2.20 0.37 22.97
CA ASN A 149 -1.89 1.39 23.97
C ASN A 149 -2.62 2.71 23.69
N TYR A 150 -2.61 3.18 22.45
CA TYR A 150 -3.35 4.38 22.02
C TYR A 150 -4.84 4.30 22.40
N LYS A 151 -5.49 3.15 22.13
CA LYS A 151 -6.90 2.94 22.49
C LYS A 151 -7.14 3.09 23.99
N LYS A 152 -6.26 2.51 24.82
CA LYS A 152 -6.38 2.60 26.29
C LYS A 152 -6.23 4.04 26.78
N GLU A 153 -5.25 4.78 26.24
CA GLU A 153 -4.95 6.15 26.66
C GLU A 153 -6.01 7.18 26.25
N VAL A 154 -6.64 6.97 25.09
CA VAL A 154 -7.58 7.93 24.49
C VAL A 154 -9.04 7.59 24.78
N TYR A 155 -9.42 6.31 24.75
CA TYR A 155 -10.83 5.90 24.77
C TYR A 155 -11.27 5.20 26.06
N ASN A 156 -10.36 4.68 26.87
CA ASN A 156 -10.68 3.97 28.12
C ASN A 156 -10.36 4.81 29.38
N ARG A 157 -10.58 6.13 29.31
CA ARG A 157 -10.45 7.02 30.46
C ARG A 157 -11.68 6.98 31.36
#